data_AF-A0A816C3Y3-F1
#
_entry.id   AF-A0A816C3Y3-F1
#
_cell.length_a   1.000
_cell.length_b   1.000
_cell.length_c   1.000
_cell.angle_alpha   90.00
_cell.angle_beta   90.00
_cell.angle_gamma   90.00
#
_symmetry.space_group_name_H-M   'P 1'
#
loop_
_entity.id
_entity.type
_entity.pdbx_description
1 polymer ?
#
loop_
_entity_poly.entity_id
_entity_poly.type
_entity_poly.pdbx_seq_one_letter_code
_entity_poly.pdbx_strand_id
1 'polypeptide(L)'
;HFLRHQFYLIDNLFHNMALHIPRSTTPTVLENDKKAVQTLILKLKTDAEEQFKEGAEKCQRDLKNGDVSEDEVDEFVTKVFENLNKTFLSYSDDLQQSVKAKAPKKPKKEEFNDQQTYRAAMEKYEQEKQQYIEFVGWVGAIISRLMMWLKDLFVSIKEFFRKLWNWIKEAFQNIAQKVKDFFEFVGQRFSTLAAWLFE
;
A
#
# COMPACT_ATOMS: atom_id res chain seq x y z
N HIS A 1 -18.67 -1.72 -0.21
CA HIS A 1 -18.76 -2.96 0.60
C HIS A 1 -17.41 -3.69 0.65
N PHE A 2 -16.71 -3.85 -0.48
CA PHE A 2 -15.41 -4.54 -0.59
C PHE A 2 -14.27 -3.94 0.26
N LEU A 3 -14.01 -2.63 0.17
CA LEU A 3 -12.97 -1.97 0.97
C LEU A 3 -13.21 -2.08 2.49
N ARG A 4 -14.49 -2.07 2.91
CA ARG A 4 -14.88 -2.24 4.32
C ARG A 4 -14.53 -3.63 4.85
N HIS A 5 -14.57 -4.64 3.99
CA HIS A 5 -14.20 -6.01 4.35
C HIS A 5 -12.67 -6.18 4.43
N GLN A 6 -11.92 -5.48 3.57
CA GLN A 6 -10.45 -5.42 3.61
C GLN A 6 -9.93 -4.68 4.86
N PHE A 7 -10.57 -3.56 5.25
CA PHE A 7 -10.29 -2.91 6.54
C PHE A 7 -10.50 -3.85 7.73
N TYR A 8 -11.52 -4.71 7.68
CA TYR A 8 -11.82 -5.67 8.75
C TYR A 8 -10.80 -6.82 8.85
N LEU A 9 -10.25 -7.28 7.72
CA LEU A 9 -9.20 -8.30 7.69
C LEU A 9 -7.86 -7.75 8.22
N ILE A 10 -7.59 -6.48 7.95
CA ILE A 10 -6.40 -5.78 8.42
C ILE A 10 -6.51 -5.48 9.93
N ASP A 11 -7.66 -5.03 10.42
CA ASP A 11 -7.89 -4.83 11.87
C ASP A 11 -7.72 -6.12 12.69
N ASN A 12 -8.14 -7.28 12.15
CA ASN A 12 -7.94 -8.58 12.79
C ASN A 12 -6.46 -9.04 12.85
N LEU A 13 -5.64 -8.61 11.89
CA LEU A 13 -4.19 -8.82 11.92
C LEU A 13 -3.54 -7.99 13.03
N PHE A 14 -3.96 -6.72 13.19
CA PHE A 14 -3.40 -5.81 14.19
C PHE A 14 -3.80 -6.13 15.63
N HIS A 15 -5.02 -6.63 15.87
CA HIS A 15 -5.49 -6.94 17.23
C HIS A 15 -4.68 -8.04 17.94
N ASN A 16 -3.98 -8.90 17.19
CA ASN A 16 -3.20 -10.02 17.74
C ASN A 16 -1.71 -9.71 18.01
N MET A 17 -1.21 -8.53 17.63
CA MET A 17 0.25 -8.25 17.59
C MET A 17 0.72 -7.21 18.63
N ALA A 18 -0.14 -6.70 19.50
CA ALA A 18 0.20 -5.65 20.45
C ALA A 18 0.74 -6.19 21.78
N LEU A 19 1.97 -6.73 21.83
CA LEU A 19 2.71 -6.86 23.11
C LEU A 19 4.24 -6.68 22.93
N HIS A 20 4.72 -5.61 23.58
CA HIS A 20 6.10 -5.30 24.05
C HIS A 20 7.29 -5.53 23.10
N ILE A 21 7.96 -4.42 22.74
CA ILE A 21 9.20 -4.36 21.95
C ILE A 21 10.40 -4.09 22.88
N PRO A 22 11.32 -5.04 23.10
CA PRO A 22 12.65 -4.73 23.59
C PRO A 22 13.61 -4.51 22.40
N ARG A 23 14.44 -3.46 22.46
CA ARG A 23 15.45 -3.14 21.44
C ARG A 23 16.55 -4.20 21.40
N SER A 24 16.74 -4.87 20.27
CA SER A 24 17.90 -5.73 20.01
C SER A 24 18.86 -5.15 18.95
N THR A 25 20.14 -5.17 19.29
CA THR A 25 21.27 -4.68 18.49
C THR A 25 21.88 -5.78 17.62
N THR A 26 21.50 -5.91 16.35
CA THR A 26 22.42 -6.40 15.30
C THR A 26 21.93 -6.02 13.88
N PRO A 27 22.70 -5.31 13.03
CA PRO A 27 22.11 -4.47 11.97
C PRO A 27 22.03 -5.06 10.55
N THR A 28 22.50 -6.28 10.26
CA THR A 28 22.76 -6.68 8.85
C THR A 28 21.65 -7.44 8.13
N VAL A 29 20.88 -8.30 8.80
CA VAL A 29 19.80 -9.09 8.16
C VAL A 29 18.50 -8.29 8.10
N LEU A 30 18.14 -7.68 9.23
CA LEU A 30 16.95 -6.84 9.38
C LEU A 30 16.92 -5.68 8.37
N GLU A 31 18.07 -5.09 8.06
CA GLU A 31 18.15 -3.95 7.15
C GLU A 31 17.91 -4.34 5.68
N ASN A 32 18.36 -5.53 5.28
CA ASN A 32 18.09 -6.04 3.93
C ASN A 32 16.60 -6.37 3.75
N ASP A 33 15.95 -6.91 4.78
CA ASP A 33 14.53 -7.21 4.75
C ASP A 33 13.67 -5.93 4.72
N LYS A 34 14.08 -4.89 5.45
CA LYS A 34 13.47 -3.55 5.36
C LYS A 34 13.59 -2.97 3.96
N LYS A 35 14.76 -3.06 3.32
CA LYS A 35 14.98 -2.58 1.94
C LYS A 35 14.10 -3.30 0.92
N ALA A 36 13.88 -4.61 1.09
CA ALA A 36 12.99 -5.37 0.20
C ALA A 36 11.54 -4.88 0.30
N VAL A 37 11.04 -4.64 1.52
CA VAL A 37 9.71 -4.07 1.75
C VAL A 37 9.60 -2.64 1.20
N GLN A 38 10.60 -1.79 1.45
CA GLN A 38 10.67 -0.44 0.87
C GLN A 38 10.58 -0.49 -0.66
N THR A 39 11.31 -1.41 -1.29
CA THR A 39 11.28 -1.59 -2.74
C THR A 39 9.88 -1.94 -3.26
N LEU A 40 9.19 -2.88 -2.60
CA LEU A 40 7.83 -3.26 -2.99
C LEU A 40 6.85 -2.07 -2.88
N ILE A 41 6.96 -1.31 -1.79
CA ILE A 41 6.09 -0.14 -1.55
C ILE A 41 6.38 0.99 -2.54
N LEU A 42 7.65 1.21 -2.90
CA LEU A 42 8.02 2.18 -3.92
C LEU A 42 7.49 1.80 -5.30
N LYS A 43 7.51 0.50 -5.65
CA LYS A 43 6.90 0.02 -6.88
C LYS A 43 5.38 0.20 -6.88
N LEU A 44 4.69 -0.16 -5.79
CA LEU A 44 3.27 0.12 -5.62
C LEU A 44 2.95 1.60 -5.84
N LYS A 45 3.73 2.50 -5.24
CA LYS A 45 3.59 3.95 -5.42
C LYS A 45 3.70 4.32 -6.90
N THR A 46 4.78 3.90 -7.56
CA THR A 46 5.05 4.25 -8.97
C THR A 46 3.96 3.74 -9.90
N ASP A 47 3.58 2.46 -9.78
CA ASP A 47 2.57 1.84 -10.66
C ASP A 47 1.20 2.49 -10.47
N ALA A 48 0.82 2.80 -9.22
CA ALA A 48 -0.44 3.48 -8.93
C ALA A 48 -0.45 4.94 -9.43
N GLU A 49 0.70 5.64 -9.35
CA GLU A 49 0.87 6.99 -9.90
C GLU A 49 0.76 7.00 -11.43
N GLU A 50 1.42 6.05 -12.11
CA GLU A 50 1.38 5.90 -13.58
C GLU A 50 -0.03 5.59 -14.07
N GLN A 51 -0.72 4.62 -13.46
CA GLN A 51 -2.11 4.28 -13.81
C GLN A 51 -3.06 5.46 -13.62
N PHE A 52 -2.86 6.24 -12.57
CA PHE A 52 -3.67 7.43 -12.33
C PHE A 52 -3.41 8.52 -13.37
N LYS A 53 -2.14 8.71 -13.76
CA LYS A 53 -1.73 9.68 -14.79
C LYS A 53 -2.25 9.29 -16.18
N GLU A 54 -2.17 8.01 -16.56
CA GLU A 54 -2.73 7.54 -17.83
C GLU A 54 -4.24 7.76 -17.90
N GLY A 55 -4.94 7.46 -16.79
CA GLY A 55 -6.36 7.76 -16.65
C GLY A 55 -6.64 9.26 -16.81
N ALA A 56 -5.84 10.10 -16.16
CA ALA A 56 -5.93 11.56 -16.23
C ALA A 56 -5.91 12.08 -17.66
N GLU A 57 -4.89 11.67 -18.40
CA GLU A 57 -4.65 12.13 -19.76
C GLU A 57 -5.77 11.66 -20.70
N LYS A 58 -6.30 10.45 -20.49
CA LYS A 58 -7.47 9.96 -21.22
C LYS A 58 -8.70 10.84 -20.95
N CYS A 59 -9.06 11.04 -19.68
CA CYS A 59 -10.20 11.86 -19.30
C CYS A 59 -10.10 13.29 -19.84
N GLN A 60 -8.91 13.89 -19.78
CA GLN A 60 -8.69 15.23 -20.31
C GLN A 60 -8.86 15.30 -21.83
N ARG A 61 -8.39 14.28 -22.58
CA ARG A 61 -8.59 14.21 -24.03
C ARG A 61 -10.07 14.10 -24.37
N ASP A 62 -10.77 13.19 -23.70
CA ASP A 62 -12.19 12.92 -23.95
C ASP A 62 -13.00 14.20 -23.71
N LEU A 63 -12.77 14.89 -22.57
CA LEU A 63 -13.47 16.14 -22.21
C LEU A 63 -13.16 17.33 -23.13
N LYS A 64 -11.99 17.38 -23.77
CA LYS A 64 -11.65 18.46 -24.72
C LYS A 64 -12.42 18.35 -26.04
N ASN A 65 -12.84 17.14 -26.41
CA ASN A 65 -13.57 16.91 -27.66
C ASN A 65 -15.07 17.24 -27.55
N GLY A 66 -15.55 17.62 -26.36
CA GLY A 66 -16.89 18.15 -26.16
C GLY A 66 -18.03 17.13 -26.20
N ASP A 67 -17.72 15.85 -26.44
CA ASP A 67 -18.69 14.79 -26.67
C ASP A 67 -18.39 13.61 -25.73
N VAL A 68 -18.39 13.88 -24.42
CA VAL A 68 -18.26 12.83 -23.40
C VAL A 68 -19.64 12.55 -22.83
N SER A 69 -20.17 11.38 -23.16
CA SER A 69 -21.40 10.87 -22.58
C SER A 69 -21.23 10.60 -21.08
N GLU A 70 -22.36 10.59 -20.37
CA GLU A 70 -22.42 10.20 -18.96
C GLU A 70 -21.80 8.80 -18.74
N ASP A 71 -22.06 7.88 -19.66
CA ASP A 71 -21.54 6.50 -19.64
C ASP A 71 -20.01 6.45 -19.75
N GLU A 72 -19.40 7.32 -20.57
CA GLU A 72 -17.93 7.38 -20.72
C GLU A 72 -17.24 7.92 -19.46
N VAL A 73 -17.87 8.86 -18.75
CA VAL A 73 -17.37 9.35 -17.46
C VAL A 73 -17.46 8.24 -16.41
N ASP A 74 -18.56 7.50 -16.36
CA ASP A 74 -18.76 6.40 -15.41
C ASP A 74 -17.81 5.22 -15.69
N GLU A 75 -17.60 4.87 -16.96
CA GLU A 75 -16.62 3.84 -17.35
C GLU A 75 -15.19 4.28 -16.98
N PHE A 76 -14.87 5.56 -17.18
CA PHE A 76 -13.58 6.12 -16.78
C PHE A 76 -13.35 6.01 -15.26
N VAL A 77 -14.32 6.46 -14.46
CA VAL A 77 -14.29 6.33 -13.00
C VAL A 77 -14.06 4.86 -12.63
N THR A 78 -14.87 3.96 -13.18
CA THR A 78 -14.80 2.52 -12.89
C THR A 78 -13.41 1.96 -13.17
N LYS A 79 -12.84 2.24 -14.35
CA LYS A 79 -11.51 1.75 -14.75
C LYS A 79 -10.40 2.25 -13.83
N VAL A 80 -10.40 3.53 -13.45
CA VAL A 80 -9.39 4.08 -12.53
C VAL A 80 -9.44 3.37 -11.18
N PHE A 81 -10.64 3.18 -10.63
CA PHE A 81 -10.80 2.50 -9.34
C PHE A 81 -10.48 1.00 -9.42
N GLU A 82 -10.86 0.31 -10.50
CA GLU A 82 -10.52 -1.10 -10.70
C GLU A 82 -9.01 -1.32 -10.81
N ASN A 83 -8.31 -0.48 -11.56
CA ASN A 83 -6.86 -0.58 -11.74
C ASN A 83 -6.13 -0.34 -10.41
N LEU A 84 -6.48 0.73 -9.69
CA LEU A 84 -5.91 1.00 -8.37
C LEU A 84 -6.15 -0.16 -7.38
N ASN A 85 -7.36 -0.74 -7.38
CA ASN A 85 -7.68 -1.88 -6.54
C ASN A 85 -6.84 -3.13 -6.91
N LYS A 86 -6.74 -3.45 -8.21
CA LYS A 86 -5.94 -4.59 -8.69
C LYS A 86 -4.47 -4.44 -8.31
N THR A 87 -3.90 -3.26 -8.53
CA THR A 87 -2.51 -2.94 -8.19
C THR A 87 -2.28 -3.10 -6.68
N PHE A 88 -3.14 -2.50 -5.85
CA PHE A 88 -3.00 -2.61 -4.41
C PHE A 88 -3.10 -4.06 -3.91
N LEU A 89 -4.04 -4.84 -4.44
CA LEU A 89 -4.20 -6.25 -4.07
C LEU A 89 -2.97 -7.08 -4.43
N SER A 90 -2.40 -6.90 -5.62
CA SER A 90 -1.18 -7.62 -6.05
C SER A 90 -0.02 -7.34 -5.11
N TYR A 91 0.27 -6.06 -4.85
CA TYR A 91 1.38 -5.68 -3.97
C TYR A 91 1.14 -6.06 -2.50
N SER A 92 -0.11 -6.08 -2.05
CA SER A 92 -0.47 -6.58 -0.72
C SER A 92 -0.16 -8.06 -0.58
N ASP A 93 -0.43 -8.87 -1.61
CA ASP A 93 -0.10 -10.30 -1.60
C ASP A 93 1.41 -10.51 -1.61
N ASP A 94 2.14 -9.80 -2.48
CA ASP A 94 3.61 -9.85 -2.54
C ASP A 94 4.26 -9.46 -1.20
N LEU A 95 3.74 -8.43 -0.54
CA LEU A 95 4.19 -8.00 0.78
C LEU A 95 3.92 -9.08 1.84
N GLN A 96 2.72 -9.67 1.84
CA GLN A 96 2.37 -10.75 2.75
C GLN A 96 3.28 -11.96 2.56
N GLN A 97 3.51 -12.39 1.32
CA GLN A 97 4.41 -13.49 1.00
C GLN A 97 5.85 -13.19 1.44
N SER A 98 6.33 -11.97 1.16
CA SER A 98 7.67 -11.52 1.56
C SER A 98 7.85 -11.53 3.08
N VAL A 99 6.87 -11.05 3.85
CA VAL A 99 6.91 -11.09 5.31
C VAL A 99 6.90 -12.54 5.82
N LYS A 100 5.98 -13.37 5.33
CA LYS A 100 5.86 -14.77 5.76
C LYS A 100 7.11 -15.60 5.45
N ALA A 101 7.78 -15.33 4.33
CA ALA A 101 9.00 -16.04 3.94
C ALA A 101 10.17 -15.81 4.92
N LYS A 102 10.12 -14.75 5.73
CA LYS A 102 11.15 -14.39 6.72
C LYS A 102 10.89 -14.96 8.11
N ALA A 103 9.77 -15.64 8.34
CA ALA A 103 9.46 -16.24 9.63
C ALA A 103 10.52 -17.31 9.99
N PRO A 104 11.18 -17.21 11.16
CA PRO A 104 12.20 -18.18 11.55
C PRO A 104 11.57 -19.53 11.84
N LYS A 105 12.28 -20.61 11.48
CA LYS A 105 11.83 -21.98 11.68
C LYS A 105 12.32 -22.49 13.03
N LYS A 106 11.39 -22.95 13.86
CA LYS A 106 11.71 -23.55 15.15
C LYS A 106 12.51 -24.85 14.93
N PRO A 107 13.72 -24.99 15.51
CA PRO A 107 14.51 -26.22 15.42
C PRO A 107 13.75 -27.40 16.02
N LYS A 108 13.80 -28.56 15.36
CA LYS A 108 13.22 -29.80 15.90
C LYS A 108 14.30 -30.61 16.60
N LYS A 109 14.00 -31.17 17.77
CA LYS A 109 15.01 -31.86 18.59
C LYS A 109 15.61 -33.07 17.85
N GLU A 110 14.81 -33.70 16.99
CA GLU A 110 15.17 -34.87 16.19
C GLU A 110 16.20 -34.55 15.09
N GLU A 111 16.45 -33.28 14.78
CA GLU A 111 17.42 -32.82 13.77
C GLU A 111 18.86 -32.73 14.32
N PHE A 112 19.06 -33.01 15.62
CA PHE A 112 20.33 -32.79 16.32
C PHE A 112 20.82 -34.07 17.01
N ASN A 113 22.13 -34.31 16.90
CA ASN A 113 22.79 -35.50 17.45
C ASN A 113 23.06 -35.40 18.96
N ASP A 114 23.03 -34.20 19.53
CA ASP A 114 23.32 -33.95 20.93
C ASP A 114 22.55 -32.75 21.49
N GLN A 115 22.50 -32.65 22.82
CA GLN A 115 21.73 -31.62 23.50
C GLN A 115 22.37 -30.22 23.41
N GLN A 116 23.70 -30.13 23.28
CA GLN A 116 24.41 -28.85 23.23
C GLN A 116 24.16 -28.14 21.89
N THR A 117 24.24 -28.87 20.78
CA THR A 117 23.94 -28.33 19.44
C THR A 117 22.47 -27.93 19.30
N TYR A 118 21.54 -28.71 19.85
CA TYR A 118 20.13 -28.34 19.92
C TYR A 118 19.89 -27.05 20.73
N ARG A 119 20.54 -26.91 21.90
CA ARG A 119 20.43 -25.69 22.73
C ARG A 119 20.94 -24.45 21.98
N ALA A 120 22.09 -24.56 21.31
CA ALA A 120 22.64 -23.46 20.52
C ALA A 120 21.71 -23.07 19.35
N ALA A 121 21.11 -24.05 18.67
CA ALA A 121 20.12 -23.78 17.62
C ALA A 121 18.85 -23.11 18.16
N MET A 122 18.37 -23.52 19.33
CA MET A 122 17.23 -22.89 20.00
C MET A 122 17.53 -21.46 20.43
N GLU A 123 18.73 -21.18 20.94
CA GLU A 123 19.16 -19.82 21.29
C GLU A 123 19.19 -18.91 20.06
N LYS A 124 19.76 -19.40 18.95
CA LYS A 124 19.75 -18.69 17.67
C LYS A 124 18.32 -18.43 17.17
N TYR A 125 17.43 -19.42 17.27
CA TYR A 125 16.02 -19.27 16.89
C TYR A 125 15.32 -18.18 17.70
N GLU A 126 15.52 -18.11 19.01
CA GLU A 126 14.90 -17.05 19.82
C GLU A 126 15.45 -15.66 19.45
N GLN A 127 16.74 -15.54 19.10
CA GLN A 127 17.29 -14.28 18.57
C GLN A 127 16.64 -13.87 17.25
N GLU A 128 16.57 -14.79 16.27
CA GLU A 128 15.94 -14.54 14.96
C GLU A 128 14.44 -14.22 15.10
N LYS A 129 13.76 -14.87 16.04
CA LYS A 129 12.35 -14.62 16.36
C LYS A 129 12.11 -13.21 16.90
N GLN A 130 12.97 -12.72 17.78
CA GLN A 130 12.85 -11.33 18.25
C GLN A 130 13.06 -10.33 17.11
N GLN A 131 14.07 -10.54 16.27
CA GLN A 131 14.29 -9.69 15.09
C GLN A 131 13.10 -9.74 14.12
N TYR A 132 12.49 -10.91 13.93
CA TYR A 132 11.30 -11.06 13.11
C TYR A 132 10.08 -10.32 13.69
N ILE A 133 9.89 -10.36 15.03
CA ILE A 133 8.82 -9.58 15.70
C ILE A 133 9.02 -8.08 15.48
N GLU A 134 10.24 -7.57 15.65
CA GLU A 134 10.57 -6.17 15.37
C GLU A 134 10.29 -5.80 13.90
N PHE A 135 10.70 -6.67 12.97
CA PHE A 135 10.44 -6.50 11.54
C PHE A 135 8.95 -6.42 11.22
N VAL A 136 8.15 -7.38 11.72
CA VAL A 136 6.69 -7.39 11.52
C VAL A 136 6.04 -6.14 12.11
N GLY A 137 6.47 -5.69 13.30
CA GLY A 137 5.99 -4.45 13.91
C GLY A 137 6.26 -3.23 13.03
N TRP A 138 7.47 -3.13 12.46
CA TRP A 138 7.83 -2.07 11.51
C TRP A 138 7.01 -2.12 10.22
N VAL A 139 6.81 -3.30 9.63
CA VAL A 139 5.94 -3.47 8.44
C VAL A 139 4.50 -3.05 8.77
N GLY A 140 3.98 -3.44 9.93
CA GLY A 140 2.63 -3.07 10.38
C GLY A 140 2.43 -1.56 10.52
N ALA A 141 3.44 -0.83 11.02
CA ALA A 141 3.40 0.62 11.09
C ALA A 141 3.31 1.26 9.69
N ILE A 142 4.07 0.73 8.72
CA ILE A 142 4.03 1.22 7.34
C ILE A 142 2.69 0.93 6.67
N ILE A 143 2.15 -0.28 6.83
CA ILE A 143 0.81 -0.63 6.32
C ILE A 143 -0.24 0.31 6.89
N SER A 144 -0.19 0.58 8.20
CA SER A 144 -1.15 1.49 8.86
C SER A 144 -1.11 2.89 8.24
N ARG A 145 0.10 3.43 8.04
CA ARG A 145 0.32 4.71 7.37
C ARG A 145 -0.23 4.68 5.93
N LEU A 146 0.14 3.69 5.14
CA LEU A 146 -0.33 3.53 3.76
C LEU A 146 -1.87 3.49 3.68
N MET A 147 -2.52 2.77 4.59
CA MET A 147 -3.98 2.70 4.66
C MET A 147 -4.63 4.04 4.98
N MET A 148 -4.04 4.83 5.88
CA MET A 148 -4.51 6.20 6.16
C MET A 148 -4.37 7.08 4.92
N TRP A 149 -3.22 7.04 4.24
CA TRP A 149 -3.00 7.82 3.04
C TRP A 149 -3.97 7.44 1.90
N LEU A 150 -4.22 6.14 1.70
CA LEU A 150 -5.18 5.63 0.71
C LEU A 150 -6.60 6.10 1.02
N LYS A 151 -7.00 6.06 2.29
CA LYS A 151 -8.32 6.55 2.71
C LYS A 151 -8.49 8.03 2.33
N ASP A 152 -7.51 8.87 2.65
CA ASP A 152 -7.55 10.30 2.35
C ASP A 152 -7.52 10.58 0.84
N LEU A 153 -6.73 9.80 0.08
CA LEU A 153 -6.72 9.87 -1.37
C LEU A 153 -8.10 9.56 -1.94
N PHE A 154 -8.73 8.46 -1.49
CA PHE A 154 -10.05 8.06 -1.99
C PHE A 154 -11.16 9.05 -1.63
N VAL A 155 -11.09 9.69 -0.45
CA VAL A 155 -11.99 10.79 -0.10
C VAL A 155 -11.84 11.94 -1.11
N SER A 156 -10.60 12.33 -1.41
CA SER A 156 -10.31 13.42 -2.36
C SER A 156 -10.79 13.10 -3.78
N ILE A 157 -10.54 11.87 -4.25
CA ILE A 157 -11.01 11.39 -5.56
C ILE A 157 -12.54 11.38 -5.62
N LYS A 158 -13.21 10.84 -4.61
CA LYS A 158 -14.68 10.82 -4.54
C LYS A 158 -15.26 12.24 -4.60
N GLU A 159 -14.69 13.17 -3.85
CA GLU A 159 -15.15 14.55 -3.85
C GLU A 159 -14.92 15.26 -5.19
N PHE A 160 -13.80 14.99 -5.84
CA PHE A 160 -13.52 15.50 -7.18
C PHE A 160 -14.54 15.02 -8.20
N PHE A 161 -14.79 13.71 -8.28
CA PHE A 161 -15.76 13.19 -9.26
C PHE A 161 -17.17 13.71 -9.01
N ARG A 162 -17.58 13.87 -7.75
CA ARG A 162 -18.85 14.55 -7.41
C ARG A 162 -18.91 15.98 -7.96
N LYS A 163 -17.81 16.74 -7.84
CA LYS A 163 -17.72 18.12 -8.38
C LYS A 163 -17.68 18.13 -9.90
N LEU A 164 -16.92 17.22 -10.52
CA LEU A 164 -16.83 17.07 -11.97
C LEU A 164 -18.21 16.83 -12.58
N TRP A 165 -18.99 15.94 -11.98
CA TRP A 165 -20.36 15.67 -12.40
C TRP A 165 -21.26 16.91 -12.37
N ASN A 166 -21.19 17.68 -11.28
CA ASN A 166 -21.94 18.94 -11.18
C ASN A 166 -21.49 19.94 -12.24
N TRP A 167 -20.18 20.06 -12.51
CA TRP A 167 -19.66 20.97 -13.53
C TRP A 167 -20.11 20.60 -14.95
N ILE A 168 -20.21 19.31 -15.25
CA ILE A 168 -20.74 18.81 -16.52
C ILE A 168 -22.22 19.21 -16.64
N LYS A 169 -23.04 18.94 -15.61
CA LYS A 169 -24.47 19.30 -15.59
C LYS A 169 -24.74 20.80 -15.73
N GLU A 170 -23.88 21.60 -15.12
CA GLU A 170 -23.98 23.06 -15.10
C GLU A 170 -23.29 23.71 -16.31
N ALA A 171 -22.77 22.92 -17.27
CA ALA A 171 -22.06 23.39 -18.47
C ALA A 171 -20.93 24.41 -18.16
N PHE A 172 -20.19 24.19 -17.07
CA PHE A 172 -19.12 25.10 -16.66
C PHE A 172 -18.01 25.20 -17.71
N GLN A 173 -17.48 26.41 -17.91
CA GLN A 173 -16.26 26.60 -18.68
C GLN A 173 -15.04 26.06 -17.91
N ASN A 174 -14.01 25.62 -18.65
CA ASN A 174 -12.70 25.18 -18.13
C ASN A 174 -12.68 23.84 -17.37
N ILE A 175 -13.63 22.92 -17.61
CA ILE A 175 -13.63 21.57 -17.00
C ILE A 175 -12.28 20.87 -17.21
N ALA A 176 -11.73 20.93 -18.43
CA ALA A 176 -10.44 20.31 -18.75
C ALA A 176 -9.25 20.85 -17.89
N GLN A 177 -9.29 22.11 -17.46
CA GLN A 177 -8.27 22.67 -16.57
C GLN A 177 -8.48 22.19 -15.13
N LYS A 178 -9.73 22.17 -14.63
CA LYS A 178 -10.02 21.68 -13.27
C LYS A 178 -9.66 20.21 -13.10
N VAL A 179 -9.84 19.43 -14.15
CA VAL A 179 -9.43 18.03 -14.23
C VAL A 179 -7.91 17.93 -14.13
N LYS A 180 -7.18 18.71 -14.93
CA LYS A 180 -5.71 18.78 -14.86
C LYS A 180 -5.22 19.14 -13.45
N ASP A 181 -5.76 20.18 -12.83
CA ASP A 181 -5.36 20.63 -11.48
C ASP A 181 -5.57 19.53 -10.42
N PHE A 182 -6.66 18.77 -10.54
CA PHE A 182 -6.91 17.65 -9.64
C PHE A 182 -5.90 16.51 -9.82
N PHE A 183 -5.55 16.21 -11.07
CA PHE A 183 -4.55 15.19 -11.36
C PHE A 183 -3.14 15.60 -10.90
N GLU A 184 -2.79 16.87 -11.03
CA GLU A 184 -1.56 17.43 -10.44
C GLU A 184 -1.56 17.32 -8.90
N PHE A 185 -2.69 17.63 -8.26
CA PHE A 185 -2.85 17.45 -6.81
C PHE A 185 -2.62 15.99 -6.38
N VAL A 186 -3.19 15.02 -7.09
CA VAL A 186 -2.98 13.59 -6.77
C VAL A 186 -1.54 13.18 -7.03
N GLY A 187 -0.93 13.61 -8.14
CA GLY A 187 0.50 13.35 -8.39
C GLY A 187 1.41 13.87 -7.26
N GLN A 188 1.14 15.06 -6.73
CA GLN A 188 1.85 15.60 -5.56
C GLN A 188 1.62 14.76 -4.28
N ARG A 189 0.42 14.21 -4.09
CA ARG A 189 0.13 13.30 -2.97
C ARG A 189 0.94 12.00 -3.08
N PHE A 190 1.14 11.49 -4.28
CA PHE A 190 2.02 10.33 -4.52
C PHE A 190 3.48 10.69 -4.27
N SER A 191 3.98 11.81 -4.80
CA SER A 191 5.41 12.17 -4.69
C SER A 191 5.89 12.33 -3.24
N THR A 192 5.00 12.75 -2.34
CA THR A 192 5.27 12.91 -0.90
C THR A 192 5.09 11.62 -0.08
N LEU A 193 4.47 10.57 -0.65
CA LEU A 193 4.12 9.35 0.07
C LEU A 193 5.35 8.63 0.62
N ALA A 194 6.40 8.46 -0.18
CA ALA A 194 7.57 7.68 0.21
C ALA A 194 8.29 8.27 1.42
N ALA A 195 8.47 9.60 1.44
CA ALA A 195 9.05 10.29 2.59
C ALA A 195 8.19 10.06 3.84
N TRP A 196 6.88 10.27 3.73
CA TRP A 196 5.96 10.11 4.85
C TRP A 196 5.83 8.67 5.39
N LEU A 197 5.97 7.66 4.52
CA LEU A 197 5.90 6.26 4.94
C LEU A 197 7.14 5.82 5.73
N PHE A 198 8.31 6.36 5.40
CA PHE A 198 9.60 5.88 5.93
C PHE A 198 10.28 6.82 6.93
N GLU A 199 9.76 8.03 7.14
CA GLU A 199 10.10 8.92 8.28
C GLU A 199 9.56 8.41 9.62
#